data_AF-A0A1N6CZK2-F1
#
_entry.id   AF-A0A1N6CZK2-F1
#
_cell.length_a   1.000
_cell.length_b   1.000
_cell.length_c   1.000
_cell.angle_alpha   90.00
_cell.angle_beta   90.00
_cell.angle_gamma   90.00
#
_symmetry.space_group_name_H-M   'P 1'
#
loop_
_entity.id
_entity.type
_entity.pdbx_description
1 polymer ?
#
loop_
_entity_poly.entity_id
_entity_poly.type
_entity_poly.pdbx_seq_one_letter_code
_entity_poly.pdbx_strand_id
1 'polypeptide(L)'
;MNDESRKIEVPEELGDEIGGNGRVYFENVVIDNMLDALLELSATVWTHHDRVIVLEKILASKGIDVSAEIEAHLPGEEEIAARAAERDAFVERVFGAFLRRPTHNLADKADI
;
A
#
# COMPACT_ATOMS: atom_id res chain seq x y z
N MET A 1 -10.54 44.94 11.19
CA MET A 1 -11.41 43.84 10.74
C MET A 1 -10.63 42.57 11.05
N ASN A 2 -10.88 42.00 12.24
CA ASN A 2 -9.99 41.02 12.85
C ASN A 2 -10.19 39.63 12.24
N ASP A 3 -9.06 39.06 11.85
CA ASP A 3 -8.83 37.67 11.49
C ASP A 3 -8.89 36.83 12.76
N GLU A 4 -10.06 36.27 13.06
CA GLU A 4 -10.20 35.24 14.09
C GLU A 4 -9.99 33.88 13.43
N SER A 5 -8.81 33.32 13.72
CA SER A 5 -8.36 31.96 13.42
C SER A 5 -9.50 30.94 13.35
N ARG A 6 -9.81 30.45 12.14
CA ARG A 6 -10.59 29.22 11.98
C ARG A 6 -9.81 28.10 12.65
N LYS A 7 -10.23 27.72 13.86
CA LYS A 7 -9.83 26.46 14.48
C LYS A 7 -10.28 25.36 13.52
N ILE A 8 -9.30 24.66 12.95
CA ILE A 8 -9.56 23.43 12.21
C ILE A 8 -9.91 22.41 13.29
N GLU A 9 -11.20 22.18 13.51
CA GLU A 9 -11.65 21.06 14.34
C GLU A 9 -11.40 19.78 13.54
N VAL A 10 -10.38 19.03 13.96
CA VAL A 10 -10.12 17.69 13.47
C VAL A 10 -11.14 16.77 14.15
N PRO A 11 -11.98 16.03 13.40
CA PRO A 11 -12.92 15.07 13.96
C PRO A 11 -12.20 14.09 14.88
N GLU A 12 -12.82 13.74 16.00
CA GLU A 12 -12.26 12.85 17.02
C GLU A 12 -11.96 11.44 16.48
N GLU A 13 -12.65 11.06 15.40
CA GLU A 13 -12.55 9.78 14.70
C GLU A 13 -11.39 9.71 13.69
N LEU A 14 -10.72 10.84 13.41
CA LEU A 14 -9.64 10.91 12.43
C LEU A 14 -8.37 10.28 13.03
N GLY A 15 -7.96 9.11 12.52
CA GLY A 15 -6.89 8.30 13.10
C GLY A 15 -7.32 6.96 13.70
N ASP A 16 -8.63 6.75 13.92
CA ASP A 16 -9.18 5.43 14.27
C ASP A 16 -9.20 4.48 13.07
N GLU A 17 -8.97 4.96 11.83
CA GLU A 17 -8.97 4.12 10.63
C GLU A 17 -7.84 3.07 10.60
N ILE A 18 -6.79 3.26 11.41
CA ILE A 18 -5.65 2.33 11.50
C ILE A 18 -5.84 1.31 12.64
N GLY A 19 -6.83 1.48 13.52
CA GLY A 19 -7.10 0.60 14.67
C GLY A 19 -8.57 0.22 14.92
N GLY A 20 -9.52 0.76 14.15
CA GLY A 20 -10.97 0.59 14.28
C GLY A 20 -11.60 -0.21 13.14
N ASN A 21 -12.94 -0.29 13.11
CA ASN A 21 -13.71 -1.23 12.27
C ASN A 21 -13.68 -0.99 10.74
N GLY A 22 -12.94 0.00 10.22
CA GLY A 22 -12.91 0.34 8.79
C GLY A 22 -14.18 1.03 8.26
N ARG A 23 -14.21 1.38 6.98
CA ARG A 23 -15.41 1.96 6.33
C ARG A 23 -16.35 0.83 5.92
N VAL A 24 -17.61 0.91 6.33
CA VAL A 24 -18.62 -0.13 6.00
C VAL A 24 -19.25 0.18 4.63
N TYR A 25 -18.98 -0.66 3.64
CA TYR A 25 -19.54 -0.57 2.29
C TYR A 25 -20.54 -1.71 1.99
N PHE A 26 -20.40 -2.87 2.64
CA PHE A 26 -21.17 -4.08 2.43
C PHE A 26 -21.58 -4.72 3.77
N GLU A 27 -22.55 -5.64 3.73
CA GLU A 27 -23.02 -6.35 4.95
C GLU A 27 -21.98 -7.32 5.53
N ASN A 28 -20.96 -7.70 4.75
CA ASN A 28 -19.91 -8.61 5.17
C ASN A 28 -18.60 -7.84 5.40
N VAL A 29 -18.21 -7.70 6.67
CA VAL A 29 -16.99 -7.00 7.10
C VAL A 29 -15.71 -7.53 6.44
N VAL A 30 -15.66 -8.80 6.04
CA VAL A 30 -14.50 -9.36 5.32
C VAL A 30 -14.39 -8.74 3.92
N ILE A 31 -15.52 -8.51 3.25
CA ILE A 31 -15.56 -7.88 1.94
C ILE A 31 -15.13 -6.41 2.06
N ASP A 32 -15.60 -5.70 3.08
CA ASP A 32 -15.20 -4.32 3.34
C ASP A 32 -13.70 -4.18 3.60
N ASN A 33 -13.16 -5.02 4.48
CA ASN A 33 -11.72 -5.05 4.75
C ASN A 33 -10.88 -5.36 3.50
N MET A 34 -11.39 -6.21 2.59
CA MET A 34 -10.73 -6.48 1.32
C MET A 34 -10.75 -5.27 0.38
N LEU A 35 -11.84 -4.50 0.38
CA LEU A 35 -11.95 -3.29 -0.44
C LEU A 35 -11.09 -2.16 0.11
N ASP A 36 -11.05 -1.96 1.42
CA ASP A 36 -10.16 -1.00 2.08
C ASP A 36 -8.69 -1.35 1.78
N ALA A 37 -8.30 -2.62 1.91
CA ALA A 37 -6.95 -3.06 1.55
C ALA A 37 -6.61 -2.82 0.07
N LEU A 38 -7.58 -3.00 -0.84
CA LEU A 38 -7.39 -2.75 -2.27
C LEU A 38 -7.26 -1.25 -2.59
N LEU A 39 -8.04 -0.40 -1.92
CA LEU A 39 -7.95 1.06 -2.04
C LEU A 39 -6.58 1.56 -1.58
N GLU A 40 -6.13 1.11 -0.41
CA GLU A 40 -4.82 1.46 0.14
C GLU A 40 -3.67 0.95 -0.72
N LEU A 41 -3.79 -0.27 -1.26
CA LEU A 41 -2.80 -0.79 -2.22
C LEU A 41 -2.77 0.06 -3.49
N SER A 42 -3.92 0.49 -4.01
CA SER A 42 -4.00 1.35 -5.20
C SER A 42 -3.34 2.71 -4.96
N ALA A 43 -3.58 3.33 -3.80
CA ALA A 43 -2.95 4.58 -3.40
C ALA A 43 -1.42 4.43 -3.26
N THR A 44 -0.97 3.31 -2.70
CA THR A 44 0.45 2.98 -2.57
C THR A 44 1.12 2.79 -3.93
N VAL A 45 0.47 2.07 -4.85
CA VAL A 45 0.95 1.89 -6.24
C VAL A 45 1.06 3.22 -6.95
N TRP A 46 0.07 4.10 -6.81
CA TRP A 46 0.13 5.45 -7.39
C TRP A 46 1.27 6.28 -6.80
N THR A 47 1.49 6.22 -5.49
CA THR A 47 2.59 6.92 -4.83
C THR A 47 3.95 6.44 -5.36
N HIS A 48 4.11 5.13 -5.59
CA HIS A 48 5.32 4.60 -6.21
C HIS A 48 5.48 5.10 -7.66
N HIS A 49 4.41 5.07 -8.45
CA HIS A 49 4.41 5.55 -9.82
C HIS A 49 4.77 7.05 -9.90
N ASP A 50 4.20 7.89 -9.03
CA ASP A 50 4.54 9.32 -8.95
C ASP A 50 6.02 9.54 -8.64
N ARG A 51 6.60 8.75 -7.73
CA ARG A 51 8.03 8.79 -7.44
C ARG A 51 8.89 8.42 -8.65
N VAL A 52 8.46 7.47 -9.49
CA VAL A 52 9.15 7.12 -10.74
C VAL A 52 9.11 8.28 -11.73
N ILE A 53 7.94 8.92 -11.93
CA ILE A 53 7.81 10.13 -12.76
C ILE A 53 8.76 11.23 -12.28
N VAL A 54 8.80 11.47 -10.96
CA VAL A 54 9.68 12.49 -10.37
C VAL A 54 11.14 12.13 -10.59
N LEU A 55 11.52 10.86 -10.44
CA LEU A 55 12.87 10.38 -10.70
C LEU A 55 13.30 10.65 -12.15
N GLU A 56 12.47 10.27 -13.12
CA GLU A 56 12.72 10.51 -14.55
C GLU A 56 12.89 12.01 -14.84
N LYS A 57 12.03 12.87 -14.28
CA LYS A 57 12.16 14.33 -14.41
C LYS A 57 13.45 14.87 -13.82
N ILE A 58 13.87 14.35 -12.65
CA ILE A 58 15.13 14.75 -12.02
C ILE A 58 16.32 14.33 -12.89
N LEU A 59 16.31 13.10 -13.42
CA LEU A 59 17.35 12.61 -14.33
C LEU A 59 17.43 13.47 -15.59
N ALA A 60 16.29 13.76 -16.22
CA ALA A 60 16.22 14.61 -17.40
C ALA A 60 16.74 16.03 -17.12
N SER A 61 16.41 16.61 -15.95
CA SER A 61 16.94 17.92 -15.52
C SER A 61 18.47 17.96 -15.36
N LYS A 62 19.08 16.79 -15.16
CA LYS A 62 20.53 16.59 -15.08
C LYS A 62 21.15 16.19 -16.43
N GLY A 63 20.37 16.20 -17.51
CA GLY A 63 20.81 15.85 -18.86
C GLY A 63 20.81 14.35 -19.16
N ILE A 64 20.15 13.53 -18.33
CA ILE A 64 20.03 12.08 -18.52
C ILE A 64 18.55 11.78 -18.86
N ASP A 65 18.22 11.67 -20.15
CA ASP A 65 16.87 11.27 -20.59
C ASP A 65 16.79 9.75 -20.71
N VAL A 66 16.10 9.13 -19.76
CA VAL A 66 15.97 7.66 -19.66
C VAL A 66 14.65 7.13 -20.21
N SER A 67 13.74 8.00 -20.66
CA SER A 67 12.34 7.63 -20.94
C SER A 67 12.24 6.51 -21.99
N ALA A 68 12.97 6.64 -23.10
CA ALA A 68 12.98 5.63 -24.15
C ALA A 68 13.79 4.37 -23.76
N GLU A 69 14.82 4.53 -22.93
CA GLU A 69 15.68 3.43 -22.49
C GLU A 69 14.94 2.51 -21.50
N ILE A 70 14.11 3.07 -20.62
CA ILE A 70 13.27 2.31 -19.70
C ILE A 70 12.34 1.35 -20.47
N GLU A 71 11.63 1.87 -21.48
CA GLU A 71 10.71 1.07 -22.30
C GLU A 71 11.43 0.03 -23.18
N ALA A 72 12.66 0.33 -23.58
CA ALA A 72 13.49 -0.57 -24.38
C ALA A 72 14.31 -1.55 -23.54
N HIS A 73 14.31 -1.44 -22.20
CA HIS A 73 15.16 -2.24 -21.33
C HIS A 73 14.79 -3.72 -21.41
N LEU A 74 15.77 -4.54 -21.80
CA LEU A 74 15.68 -5.99 -21.82
C LEU A 74 16.63 -6.56 -20.77
N PRO A 75 16.14 -6.99 -19.60
CA PRO A 75 16.99 -7.51 -18.55
C PRO A 75 17.66 -8.82 -19.00
N GLY A 76 18.94 -8.99 -18.62
CA GLY A 76 19.67 -10.23 -18.85
C GLY A 76 19.21 -11.37 -17.92
N GLU A 77 19.66 -12.60 -18.19
CA GLU A 77 19.26 -13.79 -17.42
C GLU A 77 19.55 -13.67 -15.91
N GLU A 78 20.70 -13.10 -15.55
CA GLU A 78 21.10 -12.88 -14.16
C GLU A 78 20.16 -11.88 -13.46
N GLU A 79 19.81 -10.78 -14.13
CA GLU A 79 18.92 -9.76 -13.61
C GLU A 79 17.49 -10.30 -13.44
N ILE A 80 17.01 -11.09 -14.40
CA ILE A 80 15.71 -11.76 -14.30
C ILE A 80 15.68 -12.68 -13.08
N ALA A 81 16.72 -13.49 -12.88
CA ALA A 81 16.79 -14.41 -11.73
C ALA A 81 16.83 -13.65 -10.40
N ALA A 82 17.61 -12.57 -10.30
CA ALA A 82 17.68 -11.73 -9.11
C ALA A 82 16.33 -11.08 -8.79
N ARG A 83 15.66 -10.49 -9.80
CA ARG A 83 14.33 -9.89 -9.65
C ARG A 83 13.26 -10.91 -9.26
N ALA A 84 13.33 -12.12 -9.81
CA ALA A 84 12.42 -13.20 -9.44
C ALA A 84 12.57 -13.58 -7.96
N ALA A 85 13.80 -13.75 -7.48
CA ALA A 85 14.07 -14.04 -6.07
C ALA A 85 13.59 -12.91 -5.14
N GLU A 86 13.81 -11.65 -5.53
CA GLU A 86 13.33 -10.49 -4.78
C GLU A 86 11.79 -10.43 -4.74
N ARG A 87 11.13 -10.64 -5.88
CA ARG A 87 9.66 -10.70 -5.98
C ARG A 87 9.11 -11.81 -5.09
N ASP A 88 9.68 -13.01 -5.14
CA ASP A 88 9.19 -14.14 -4.36
C ASP A 88 9.34 -13.87 -2.86
N ALA A 89 10.47 -13.28 -2.44
CA ALA A 89 10.67 -12.84 -1.06
C ALA A 89 9.69 -11.72 -0.64
N PHE A 90 9.34 -10.81 -1.55
CA PHE A 90 8.34 -9.77 -1.30
C PHE A 90 6.94 -10.37 -1.13
N VAL A 91 6.54 -11.28 -2.03
CA VAL A 91 5.26 -11.99 -1.97
C VAL A 91 5.15 -12.78 -0.67
N GLU A 92 6.18 -13.50 -0.25
CA GLU A 92 6.19 -14.25 1.01
C GLU A 92 6.02 -13.32 2.22
N ARG A 93 6.67 -12.16 2.24
CA ARG A 93 6.49 -11.19 3.34
C ARG A 93 5.08 -10.61 3.39
N VAL A 94 4.51 -10.26 2.24
CA VAL A 94 3.19 -9.61 2.15
C VAL A 94 2.07 -10.62 2.42
N PHE A 95 2.12 -11.78 1.76
CA PHE A 95 1.02 -12.74 1.75
C PHE A 95 1.24 -13.95 2.65
N GLY A 96 2.47 -14.25 3.06
CA GLY A 96 2.76 -15.36 3.99
C GLY A 96 2.01 -15.20 5.33
N ALA A 97 1.68 -13.96 5.70
CA ALA A 97 0.83 -13.67 6.86
C ALA A 97 -0.58 -14.29 6.76
N PHE A 98 -1.16 -14.35 5.55
CA PHE A 98 -2.48 -14.96 5.30
C PHE A 98 -2.43 -16.48 5.21
N LEU A 99 -1.27 -17.07 4.92
CA LEU A 99 -1.05 -18.52 4.89
C LEU A 99 -0.84 -19.12 6.29
N ARG A 100 -0.56 -18.28 7.30
CA ARG A 100 -0.55 -18.70 8.70
C ARG A 100 -1.97 -19.12 9.10
N ARG A 101 -2.18 -20.40 9.36
CA ARG A 101 -3.44 -20.88 9.96
C ARG A 101 -3.64 -20.14 11.29
N PRO A 102 -4.75 -19.41 11.49
CA PRO A 102 -5.07 -18.87 12.79
C PRO A 102 -5.22 -20.04 13.77
N THR A 103 -4.32 -20.16 14.74
CA THR A 103 -4.53 -21.01 15.93
C THR A 103 -5.46 -20.30 16.92
N HIS A 104 -6.48 -19.61 16.42
CA HIS A 104 -7.50 -19.02 17.28
C HIS A 104 -8.52 -20.13 17.55
N ASN A 105 -8.29 -20.84 18.66
CA ASN A 105 -9.29 -21.74 19.20
C ASN A 105 -10.45 -20.84 19.69
N LEU A 106 -11.49 -20.68 18.87
CA LEU A 106 -12.69 -19.91 19.20
C LEU A 106 -13.52 -20.55 20.34
N ALA A 107 -13.07 -21.68 20.90
CA ALA A 107 -13.71 -22.39 21.98
C ALA A 107 -13.43 -21.81 23.39
N ASP A 108 -12.44 -20.91 23.56
CA ASP A 108 -12.02 -20.43 24.90
C ASP A 108 -12.71 -19.12 25.34
N LYS A 109 -13.79 -18.68 24.69
CA LYS A 109 -14.57 -17.50 25.11
C LYS A 109 -16.06 -17.82 25.32
N ALA A 110 -16.33 -18.89 26.05
CA ALA A 110 -17.64 -19.15 26.65
C ALA A 110 -17.46 -19.31 28.16
N ASP A 111 -17.05 -18.24 28.84
CA ASP A 111 -17.18 -18.06 30.30
C ASP A 111 -16.60 -16.68 30.69
N ILE A 112 -17.33 -15.58 30.43
CA ILE A 112 -17.47 -14.38 31.29
C ILE A 112 -18.80 -13.70 30.92
#